data_AF-A0A0R1RY39-F1
#
_entry.id   AF-A0A0R1RY39-F1
#
_cell.length_a   1.000
_cell.length_b   1.000
_cell.length_c   1.000
_cell.angle_alpha   90.00
_cell.angle_beta   90.00
_cell.angle_gamma   90.00
#
_symmetry.space_group_name_H-M   'P 1'
#
loop_
_entity.id
_entity.type
_entity.pdbx_description
1 polymer ?
#
loop_
_entity_poly.entity_id
_entity_poly.type
_entity_poly.pdbx_seq_one_letter_code
_entity_poly.pdbx_strand_id
1 'polypeptide(L)'
;MNNVENIQRGFELLTTDENEKIIFGVLKHFHINPLNPNYDDLAQEGKLAFVDAYCRFVDKPSKDYDNFQAYAYQRVKWQLNDLLNRQTKQKSYVDFSLNNELISREVIDEILIDHNDHSNHVTQVLTNDFFNQLFTICNQQERRYLTGTFLKGLNGAEIANYYNVSRQAVNKWKQQVTQKAKLLSQLD
;
A
#
# COMPACT_ATOMS: atom_id res chain seq x y z
N MET A 1 9.74 -36.39 12.26
CA MET A 1 10.52 -35.54 13.17
C MET A 1 9.55 -34.69 13.95
N ASN A 2 9.77 -34.47 15.24
CA ASN A 2 8.82 -33.72 16.07
C ASN A 2 9.02 -32.20 15.82
N ASN A 3 7.96 -31.39 15.78
CA ASN A 3 8.07 -29.96 15.45
C ASN A 3 9.03 -29.22 16.41
N VAL A 4 8.98 -29.56 17.70
CA VAL A 4 9.86 -29.00 18.74
C VAL A 4 11.35 -29.33 18.47
N GLU A 5 11.62 -30.53 17.95
CA GLU A 5 12.98 -30.97 17.62
C GLU A 5 13.53 -30.21 16.39
N ASN A 6 12.69 -29.98 15.38
CA ASN A 6 13.04 -29.17 14.21
C ASN A 6 13.34 -27.71 14.58
N ILE A 7 12.55 -27.13 15.49
CA ILE A 7 12.77 -25.76 15.99
C ILE A 7 14.12 -25.67 16.71
N GLN A 8 14.40 -26.59 17.63
CA GLN A 8 15.68 -26.63 18.36
C GLN A 8 16.86 -26.75 17.39
N ARG A 9 16.76 -27.66 16.42
CA ARG A 9 17.78 -27.88 15.38
C ARG A 9 17.98 -26.64 14.50
N GLY A 10 16.89 -25.93 14.19
CA GLY A 10 16.94 -24.67 13.45
C GLY A 10 17.69 -23.57 14.22
N PHE A 11 17.48 -23.48 15.54
CA PHE A 11 18.23 -22.56 16.39
C PHE A 11 19.70 -22.96 16.51
N GLU A 12 20.02 -24.24 16.65
CA GLU A 12 21.42 -24.73 16.63
C GLU A 12 22.12 -24.35 15.32
N LEU A 13 21.45 -24.55 14.18
CA LEU A 13 21.98 -24.18 12.88
C LEU A 13 22.18 -22.66 12.75
N LEU A 14 21.25 -21.88 13.31
CA LEU A 14 21.34 -20.43 13.34
C LEU A 14 22.53 -19.93 14.17
N THR A 15 22.83 -20.57 15.31
CA THR A 15 23.98 -20.21 16.17
C THR A 15 25.35 -20.46 15.55
N THR A 16 25.39 -21.03 14.34
CA THR A 16 26.63 -21.08 13.57
C THR A 16 26.89 -19.70 12.97
N ASP A 17 28.04 -19.10 13.27
CA ASP A 17 28.41 -17.72 12.88
C ASP A 17 28.18 -17.38 11.39
N GLU A 18 28.22 -18.37 10.49
CA GLU A 18 27.95 -18.17 9.07
C GLU A 18 26.47 -17.95 8.75
N ASN A 19 25.57 -18.60 9.47
CA ASN A 19 24.13 -18.53 9.22
C ASN A 19 23.52 -17.28 9.86
N GLU A 20 24.04 -16.81 11.00
CA GLU A 20 23.57 -15.56 11.58
C GLU A 20 23.84 -14.35 10.65
N LYS A 21 24.93 -14.40 9.87
CA LYS A 21 25.26 -13.37 8.86
C LYS A 21 24.18 -13.24 7.78
N ILE A 22 23.37 -14.27 7.53
CA ILE A 22 22.24 -14.19 6.60
C ILE A 22 21.25 -13.12 7.08
N ILE A 23 20.94 -13.09 8.37
CA ILE A 23 20.02 -12.12 8.96
C ILE A 23 20.60 -10.71 8.86
N PHE A 24 21.86 -10.52 9.25
CA PHE A 24 22.52 -9.21 9.13
C PHE A 24 22.63 -8.74 7.68
N GLY A 25 22.85 -9.68 6.74
CA GLY A 25 22.85 -9.40 5.30
C GLY A 25 21.47 -8.92 4.80
N VAL A 26 20.38 -9.50 5.30
CA VAL A 26 19.02 -9.05 4.98
C VAL A 26 18.72 -7.69 5.61
N LEU A 27 19.08 -7.46 6.88
CA LEU A 27 18.90 -6.16 7.53
C LEU A 27 19.65 -5.05 6.77
N LYS A 28 20.89 -5.33 6.35
CA LYS A 28 21.68 -4.43 5.52
C LYS A 28 21.03 -4.16 4.16
N HIS A 29 20.39 -5.17 3.55
CA HIS A 29 19.66 -5.01 2.29
C HIS A 29 18.49 -4.02 2.40
N PHE A 30 17.83 -3.97 3.55
CA PHE A 30 16.78 -2.97 3.85
C PHE A 30 17.32 -1.66 4.42
N HIS A 31 18.63 -1.44 4.41
CA HIS A 31 19.29 -0.25 4.98
C HIS A 31 19.02 -0.07 6.49
N ILE A 32 18.78 -1.17 7.22
CA ILE A 32 18.58 -1.15 8.67
C ILE A 32 19.96 -1.21 9.34
N ASN A 33 20.32 -0.10 9.98
CA ASN A 33 21.57 0.10 10.73
C ASN A 33 21.39 -0.36 12.20
N PRO A 34 22.43 -0.90 12.87
CA PRO A 34 22.47 -1.09 14.33
C PRO A 34 21.98 0.08 15.20
N LEU A 35 22.11 1.32 14.74
CA LEU A 35 21.60 2.52 15.42
C LEU A 35 20.07 2.70 15.26
N ASN A 36 19.41 1.88 14.45
CA ASN A 36 17.96 1.92 14.32
C ASN A 36 17.34 1.46 15.66
N PRO A 37 16.38 2.21 16.22
CA PRO A 37 15.76 1.87 17.51
C PRO A 37 15.08 0.49 17.51
N ASN A 38 14.68 -0.01 16.34
CA ASN A 38 14.03 -1.30 16.17
C ASN A 38 15.02 -2.39 15.69
N TYR A 39 16.33 -2.13 15.69
CA TYR A 39 17.32 -3.05 15.13
C TYR A 39 17.27 -4.43 15.81
N ASP A 40 17.29 -4.46 17.14
CA ASP A 40 17.31 -5.70 17.91
C ASP A 40 16.03 -6.52 17.67
N ASP A 41 14.87 -5.86 17.65
CA ASP A 41 13.59 -6.50 17.35
C ASP A 41 13.58 -7.09 15.93
N LEU A 42 14.02 -6.32 14.93
CA LEU A 42 14.11 -6.78 13.54
C LEU A 42 15.12 -7.92 13.38
N ALA A 43 16.22 -7.91 14.13
CA ALA A 43 17.17 -9.01 14.15
C ALA A 43 16.54 -10.28 14.75
N GLN A 44 15.79 -10.16 15.84
CA GLN A 44 15.09 -11.29 16.44
C GLN A 44 14.01 -11.86 15.52
N GLU A 45 13.22 -11.01 14.87
CA GLU A 45 12.25 -11.44 13.86
C GLU A 45 12.92 -12.16 12.68
N GLY A 46 14.09 -11.69 12.27
CA GLY A 46 14.91 -12.38 11.27
C GLY A 46 15.36 -13.77 11.72
N LYS A 47 15.75 -13.92 13.00
CA LYS A 47 16.12 -15.21 13.60
C LYS A 47 14.94 -16.18 13.63
N LEU A 48 13.75 -15.72 14.03
CA LEU A 48 12.54 -16.53 14.00
C LEU A 48 12.16 -16.97 12.58
N ALA A 49 12.27 -16.05 11.60
CA ALA A 49 12.01 -16.36 10.20
C ALA A 49 12.99 -17.40 9.63
N PHE A 50 14.25 -17.38 10.06
CA PHE A 50 15.25 -18.38 9.68
C PHE A 50 14.88 -19.77 10.23
N VAL A 51 14.48 -19.86 11.50
CA VAL A 51 14.08 -21.13 12.11
C VAL A 51 12.80 -21.69 11.49
N ASP A 52 11.81 -20.84 11.19
CA ASP A 52 10.61 -21.23 10.42
C ASP A 52 11.00 -21.74 9.03
N ALA A 53 11.94 -21.09 8.35
CA ALA A 53 12.46 -21.55 7.07
C ALA A 53 13.10 -22.95 7.19
N TYR A 54 13.90 -23.19 8.24
CA TYR A 54 14.49 -24.51 8.47
C TYR A 54 13.42 -25.59 8.66
N CYS A 55 12.44 -25.36 9.54
CA CYS A 55 11.37 -26.32 9.79
C CYS A 55 10.63 -26.70 8.50
N ARG A 56 10.29 -25.69 7.69
CA ARG A 56 9.61 -25.91 6.40
C ARG A 56 10.49 -26.63 5.39
N PHE A 57 11.77 -26.33 5.36
CA PHE A 57 12.71 -26.96 4.43
C PHE A 57 12.94 -28.43 4.76
N VAL A 58 13.01 -28.80 6.05
CA VAL A 58 13.11 -30.19 6.49
C VAL A 58 11.84 -30.98 6.18
N ASP A 59 10.66 -30.38 6.42
CA ASP A 59 9.38 -31.05 6.16
C ASP A 59 9.09 -31.19 4.66
N LYS A 60 9.38 -30.15 3.88
CA LYS A 60 9.19 -30.14 2.42
C LYS A 60 10.30 -29.32 1.76
N PRO A 61 11.41 -29.98 1.35
CA PRO A 61 12.50 -29.31 0.67
C PRO A 61 11.98 -28.57 -0.56
N SER A 62 12.38 -27.30 -0.69
CA SER A 62 12.03 -26.54 -1.89
C SER A 62 12.83 -27.08 -3.08
N LYS A 63 12.14 -27.31 -4.20
CA LYS A 63 12.81 -27.70 -5.47
C LYS A 63 13.44 -26.51 -6.18
N ASP A 64 13.09 -25.29 -5.76
CA ASP A 64 13.47 -24.05 -6.42
C ASP A 64 14.79 -23.46 -5.89
N TYR A 65 15.40 -24.08 -4.87
CA TYR A 65 16.62 -23.60 -4.25
C TYR A 65 17.66 -24.71 -4.15
N ASP A 66 18.85 -24.44 -4.67
CA ASP A 66 19.97 -25.39 -4.70
C ASP A 66 20.56 -25.68 -3.32
N ASN A 67 20.36 -24.77 -2.35
CA ASN A 67 20.77 -24.95 -0.96
C ASN A 67 19.83 -24.24 0.02
N PHE A 68 19.90 -24.68 1.27
CA PHE A 68 19.08 -24.14 2.35
C PHE A 68 19.39 -22.66 2.64
N GLN A 69 20.64 -22.22 2.53
CA GLN A 69 21.04 -20.84 2.84
C GLN A 69 20.36 -19.83 1.91
N ALA A 70 20.25 -20.13 0.61
CA ALA A 70 19.55 -19.29 -0.36
C ALA A 70 18.04 -19.24 -0.08
N TYR A 71 17.45 -20.39 0.28
CA TYR A 71 16.06 -20.46 0.71
C TYR A 71 15.81 -19.63 1.97
N ALA A 72 16.66 -19.80 2.99
CA ALA A 72 16.56 -19.09 4.26
C ALA A 72 16.71 -17.57 4.08
N TYR A 73 17.68 -17.11 3.28
CA TYR A 73 17.84 -15.69 2.96
C TYR A 73 16.57 -15.10 2.36
N GLN A 74 15.96 -15.77 1.38
CA GLN A 74 14.74 -15.27 0.75
C GLN A 74 13.56 -15.23 1.73
N ARG A 75 13.42 -16.26 2.57
CA ARG A 75 12.36 -16.33 3.59
C ARG A 75 12.47 -15.21 4.62
N VAL A 76 13.67 -15.00 5.16
CA VAL A 76 13.97 -13.91 6.10
C VAL A 76 13.67 -12.56 5.44
N LYS A 77 14.10 -12.36 4.19
CA LYS A 77 13.80 -11.14 3.42
C LYS A 77 12.31 -10.88 3.26
N TRP A 78 11.53 -11.89 2.89
CA TRP A 78 10.08 -11.73 2.73
C TRP A 78 9.37 -11.41 4.03
N GLN A 79 9.74 -12.08 5.12
CA GLN A 79 9.11 -11.88 6.41
C GLN A 79 9.41 -10.49 6.98
N LEU A 80 10.65 -10.03 6.87
CA LEU A 80 11.02 -8.66 7.24
C LEU A 80 10.33 -7.61 6.35
N ASN A 81 10.24 -7.85 5.04
CA ASN A 81 9.49 -6.95 4.16
C ASN A 81 8.02 -6.85 4.55
N ASP A 82 7.37 -7.97 4.85
CA ASP A 82 5.96 -7.96 5.29
C ASP A 82 5.80 -7.21 6.62
N LEU A 83 6.70 -7.43 7.57
CA LEU A 83 6.70 -6.73 8.85
C LEU A 83 6.91 -5.21 8.69
N LEU A 84 7.88 -4.78 7.88
CA LEU A 84 8.10 -3.37 7.56
C LEU A 84 6.88 -2.75 6.90
N ASN A 85 6.26 -3.45 5.93
CA ASN A 85 5.05 -2.97 5.28
C ASN A 85 3.86 -2.82 6.26
N ARG A 86 3.72 -3.75 7.22
CA ARG A 86 2.71 -3.65 8.28
C ARG A 86 2.98 -2.45 9.19
N GLN A 87 4.23 -2.23 9.59
CA GLN A 87 4.63 -1.07 10.40
C GLN A 87 4.37 0.24 9.65
N THR A 88 4.70 0.34 8.36
CA THR A 88 4.40 1.52 7.53
C THR A 88 2.90 1.77 7.44
N LYS A 89 2.09 0.72 7.23
CA LYS A 89 0.63 0.85 7.21
C LYS A 89 0.10 1.33 8.56
N GLN A 90 0.54 0.74 9.66
CA GLN A 90 0.14 1.16 11.01
C GLN A 90 0.52 2.63 11.28
N LYS A 91 1.75 3.03 10.94
CA LYS A 91 2.18 4.43 11.02
C LYS A 91 1.31 5.36 10.18
N SER A 92 0.94 4.98 8.95
CA SER A 92 0.04 5.80 8.14
C SER A 92 -1.34 6.04 8.76
N TYR A 93 -1.84 5.11 9.59
CA TYR A 93 -3.09 5.33 10.34
C TYR A 93 -2.88 6.19 11.60
N VAL A 94 -1.70 6.15 12.22
CA VAL A 94 -1.37 6.92 13.43
C VAL A 94 -0.96 8.36 13.08
N ASP A 95 -0.18 8.56 12.02
CA ASP A 95 0.25 9.87 11.54
C ASP A 95 -0.92 10.70 10.99
N PHE A 96 -2.03 10.05 10.60
CA PHE A 96 -3.29 10.68 10.21
C PHE A 96 -4.36 10.64 11.33
N SER A 97 -3.97 10.30 12.55
CA SER A 97 -4.88 10.37 13.70
C SER A 97 -5.11 11.82 14.08
N LEU A 98 -6.37 12.25 14.13
CA LEU A 98 -6.79 13.60 14.54
C LEU A 98 -6.40 13.94 16.00
N ASN A 99 -5.94 12.95 16.77
CA ASN A 99 -5.44 13.10 18.13
C ASN A 99 -3.92 13.32 18.22
N ASN A 100 -3.22 13.41 17.08
CA ASN A 100 -1.79 13.69 17.07
C ASN A 100 -1.56 15.18 17.40
N GLU A 101 -0.98 15.47 18.57
CA GLU A 101 -0.73 16.84 19.07
C GLU A 101 0.20 17.68 18.18
N LEU A 102 0.92 17.04 17.26
CA LEU A 102 1.78 17.70 16.27
C LEU A 102 1.01 18.20 15.03
N ILE A 103 -0.24 17.76 14.85
CA ILE A 103 -1.11 18.26 13.79
C ILE A 103 -1.79 19.52 14.32
N SER A 104 -1.45 20.67 13.75
CA SER A 104 -2.09 21.94 14.10
C SER A 104 -3.61 21.83 14.01
N ARG A 105 -4.33 22.48 14.93
CA ARG A 105 -5.80 22.56 14.89
C ARG A 105 -6.35 23.00 13.54
N GLU A 106 -5.62 23.87 12.83
CA GLU A 106 -5.95 24.32 11.47
C GLU A 106 -5.98 23.16 10.44
N VAL A 107 -5.06 22.21 10.55
CA VAL A 107 -5.00 21.02 9.67
C VAL A 107 -6.07 20.00 10.07
N ILE A 108 -6.34 19.87 11.37
CA ILE A 108 -7.45 19.06 11.88
C ILE A 108 -8.79 19.61 11.38
N ASP A 109 -8.99 20.92 11.46
CA ASP A 109 -10.20 21.61 10.99
C ASP A 109 -10.35 21.48 9.46
N GLU A 110 -9.26 21.51 8.67
CA GLU A 110 -9.27 21.24 7.21
C GLU A 110 -9.69 19.79 6.88
N ILE A 111 -9.21 18.81 7.64
CA ILE A 111 -9.54 17.38 7.46
C ILE A 111 -10.96 17.08 7.95
N LEU A 112 -11.42 17.80 8.98
CA LEU A 112 -12.76 17.72 9.56
C LEU A 112 -13.80 18.56 8.83
N ILE A 113 -13.45 19.27 7.75
CA ILE A 113 -14.45 19.86 6.85
C ILE A 113 -15.30 18.71 6.31
N ASP A 114 -16.47 18.54 6.92
CA ASP A 114 -17.51 17.68 6.42
C ASP A 114 -17.75 18.09 4.96
N HIS A 115 -17.46 17.20 4.01
CA HIS A 115 -17.82 17.43 2.61
C HIS A 115 -19.35 17.54 2.41
N ASN A 116 -20.16 17.34 3.45
CA ASN A 116 -21.58 17.69 3.48
C ASN A 116 -21.90 19.05 4.13
N ASP A 117 -20.95 19.78 4.71
CA ASP A 117 -21.20 21.16 5.11
C ASP A 117 -21.01 22.08 3.90
N HIS A 118 -22.13 22.44 3.29
CA HIS A 118 -22.26 23.34 2.15
C HIS A 118 -21.86 24.80 2.44
N SER A 119 -21.07 25.05 3.48
CA SER A 119 -20.77 26.40 3.99
C SER A 119 -19.53 27.05 3.36
N ASN A 120 -18.70 26.33 2.61
CA ASN A 120 -17.57 26.91 1.86
C ASN A 120 -17.93 27.21 0.38
N HIS A 121 -18.80 28.21 0.21
CA HIS A 121 -19.32 28.65 -1.08
C HIS A 121 -18.25 29.10 -2.09
N VAL A 122 -17.06 29.55 -1.67
CA VAL A 122 -16.05 30.10 -2.59
C VAL A 122 -15.24 29.00 -3.28
N THR A 123 -14.87 27.94 -2.56
CA THR A 123 -14.12 26.79 -3.11
C THR A 123 -15.02 25.86 -3.92
N GLN A 124 -16.30 25.71 -3.53
CA GLN A 124 -17.32 25.00 -4.31
C GLN A 124 -17.67 25.71 -5.62
N VAL A 125 -17.53 27.05 -5.71
CA VAL A 125 -17.77 27.83 -6.93
C VAL A 125 -16.60 27.69 -7.91
N LEU A 126 -15.36 27.75 -7.44
CA LEU A 126 -14.17 27.61 -8.31
C LEU A 126 -13.98 26.18 -8.84
N THR A 127 -14.28 25.15 -8.04
CA THR A 127 -14.32 23.76 -8.52
C THR A 127 -15.57 23.48 -9.37
N ASN A 128 -16.65 24.25 -9.20
CA ASN A 128 -17.83 24.18 -10.08
C ASN A 128 -17.53 24.70 -11.47
N ASP A 129 -16.79 25.80 -11.67
CA ASP A 129 -16.71 26.43 -12.99
C ASP A 129 -16.05 25.54 -14.04
N PHE A 130 -14.88 24.96 -13.74
CA PHE A 130 -14.23 24.02 -14.66
C PHE A 130 -15.05 22.73 -14.83
N PHE A 131 -15.63 22.21 -13.75
CA PHE A 131 -16.49 21.03 -13.82
C PHE A 131 -17.74 21.29 -14.67
N ASN A 132 -18.37 22.46 -14.54
CA ASN A 132 -19.57 22.86 -15.28
C ASN A 132 -19.25 23.12 -16.75
N GLN A 133 -18.11 23.74 -17.05
CA GLN A 133 -17.62 23.91 -18.42
C GLN A 133 -17.36 22.54 -19.06
N LEU A 134 -16.63 21.66 -18.37
CA LEU A 134 -16.36 20.29 -18.82
C LEU A 134 -17.65 19.48 -18.99
N PHE A 135 -18.58 19.59 -18.04
CA PHE A 135 -19.87 18.91 -18.08
C PHE A 135 -20.73 19.39 -19.25
N THR A 136 -20.67 20.69 -19.58
CA THR A 136 -21.38 21.29 -20.72
C THR A 136 -20.87 20.73 -22.05
N ILE A 137 -19.55 20.63 -22.24
CA ILE A 137 -18.94 20.09 -23.48
C ILE A 137 -19.00 18.56 -23.58
N CYS A 138 -19.28 17.87 -22.47
CA CYS A 138 -19.39 16.42 -22.45
C CYS A 138 -20.75 15.92 -22.99
N ASN A 139 -20.73 14.81 -23.72
CA ASN A 139 -21.95 14.12 -24.17
C ASN A 139 -22.59 13.30 -23.02
N GLN A 140 -23.78 12.74 -23.24
CA GLN A 140 -24.54 12.06 -22.19
C GLN A 140 -23.77 10.90 -21.52
N GLN A 141 -22.93 10.18 -22.26
CA GLN A 141 -22.17 9.05 -21.74
C GLN A 141 -20.95 9.50 -20.93
N GLU A 142 -20.27 10.53 -21.40
CA GLU A 142 -19.18 11.20 -20.68
C GLU A 142 -19.68 11.87 -19.39
N ARG A 143 -20.88 12.45 -19.42
CA ARG A 143 -21.55 12.97 -18.21
C ARG A 143 -21.86 11.87 -17.20
N ARG A 144 -22.31 10.69 -17.66
CA ARG A 144 -22.53 9.53 -16.77
C ARG A 144 -21.24 9.08 -16.09
N TYR A 145 -20.11 9.13 -16.81
CA TYR A 145 -18.80 8.88 -16.23
C TYR A 145 -18.45 9.94 -15.16
N LEU A 146 -18.55 11.24 -15.49
CA LEU A 146 -18.31 12.33 -14.54
C LEU A 146 -19.19 12.24 -13.29
N THR A 147 -20.49 11.99 -13.45
CA THR A 147 -21.42 11.79 -12.33
C THR A 147 -21.08 10.54 -11.53
N GLY A 148 -20.71 9.44 -12.19
CA GLY A 148 -20.30 8.21 -11.52
C GLY A 148 -19.05 8.39 -10.65
N THR A 149 -18.04 9.10 -11.17
CA THR A 149 -16.77 9.30 -10.46
C THR A 149 -16.83 10.42 -9.43
N PHE A 150 -17.34 11.60 -9.79
CA PHE A 150 -17.26 12.80 -8.94
C PHE A 150 -18.43 12.95 -7.97
N LEU A 151 -19.65 12.59 -8.37
CA LEU A 151 -20.83 12.70 -7.51
C LEU A 151 -21.10 11.44 -6.69
N LYS A 152 -20.69 10.27 -7.17
CA LYS A 152 -21.00 8.97 -6.53
C LYS A 152 -19.77 8.20 -6.04
N GLY A 153 -18.56 8.69 -6.31
CA GLY A 153 -17.31 8.05 -5.87
C GLY A 153 -17.06 6.65 -6.43
N LEU A 154 -17.73 6.27 -7.53
CA LEU A 154 -17.68 4.92 -8.08
C LEU A 154 -16.39 4.69 -8.88
N ASN A 155 -15.81 3.50 -8.75
CA ASN A 155 -14.71 3.07 -9.61
C ASN A 155 -15.21 2.60 -10.98
N GLY A 156 -14.31 2.43 -11.96
CA GLY A 156 -14.70 2.09 -13.33
C GLY A 156 -15.49 0.78 -13.48
N ALA A 157 -15.28 -0.20 -12.58
CA ALA A 157 -16.05 -1.44 -12.58
C ALA A 157 -17.44 -1.23 -11.98
N GLU A 158 -17.56 -0.41 -10.95
CA GLU A 158 -18.83 -0.02 -10.33
C GLU A 158 -19.67 0.86 -11.26
N ILE A 159 -19.06 1.77 -12.01
CA ILE A 159 -19.75 2.56 -13.05
C ILE A 159 -20.28 1.65 -14.15
N ALA A 160 -19.49 0.65 -14.55
CA ALA A 160 -19.90 -0.33 -15.55
C ALA A 160 -21.13 -1.11 -15.08
N ASN A 161 -21.13 -1.58 -13.83
CA ASN A 161 -22.26 -2.27 -13.23
C ASN A 161 -23.48 -1.35 -13.04
N TYR A 162 -23.26 -0.12 -12.56
CA TYR A 162 -24.31 0.86 -12.25
C TYR A 162 -25.08 1.31 -13.48
N TYR A 163 -24.39 1.53 -14.60
CA TYR A 163 -25.02 1.90 -15.87
C TYR A 163 -25.28 0.71 -16.81
N ASN A 164 -25.02 -0.52 -16.34
CA ASN A 164 -25.15 -1.77 -17.09
C ASN A 164 -24.44 -1.73 -18.47
N VAL A 165 -23.17 -1.30 -18.46
CA VAL A 165 -22.30 -1.22 -19.65
C VAL A 165 -21.02 -2.01 -19.45
N SER A 166 -20.29 -2.29 -20.53
CA SER A 166 -19.00 -2.95 -20.41
C SER A 166 -17.94 -2.01 -19.82
N ARG A 167 -16.95 -2.58 -19.12
CA ARG A 167 -15.79 -1.83 -18.62
C ARG A 167 -15.02 -1.12 -19.75
N GLN A 168 -15.04 -1.67 -20.96
CA GLN A 168 -14.44 -1.04 -22.14
C GLN A 168 -15.17 0.25 -22.53
N ALA A 169 -16.50 0.29 -22.43
CA ALA A 169 -17.28 1.50 -22.67
C ALA A 169 -16.93 2.59 -21.63
N VAL A 170 -16.83 2.23 -20.35
CA VAL A 170 -16.43 3.16 -19.29
C VAL A 170 -15.01 3.71 -19.51
N ASN A 171 -14.07 2.87 -19.91
CA ASN A 171 -12.71 3.30 -20.25
C ASN A 171 -12.69 4.25 -21.45
N LYS A 172 -13.52 4.01 -22.46
CA LYS A 172 -13.70 4.93 -23.59
C LYS A 172 -14.25 6.29 -23.14
N TRP A 173 -15.27 6.29 -22.27
CA TRP A 173 -15.83 7.54 -21.71
C TRP A 173 -14.77 8.32 -20.92
N LYS A 174 -13.98 7.62 -20.09
CA LYS A 174 -12.84 8.21 -19.36
C LYS A 174 -11.84 8.89 -20.30
N GLN A 175 -11.44 8.19 -21.36
CA GLN A 175 -10.48 8.71 -22.35
C GLN A 175 -11.02 9.97 -23.03
N GLN A 176 -12.29 9.96 -23.45
CA GLN A 176 -12.94 11.10 -24.11
C GLN A 176 -13.08 12.32 -23.18
N VAL A 177 -13.48 12.10 -21.93
CA VAL A 177 -13.53 13.16 -20.90
C VAL A 177 -12.15 13.75 -20.65
N THR A 178 -11.11 12.91 -20.56
CA THR A 178 -9.74 13.36 -20.31
C THR A 178 -9.19 14.18 -21.49
N GLN A 179 -9.52 13.80 -22.73
CA GLN A 179 -9.14 14.58 -23.91
C GLN A 179 -9.79 15.96 -23.90
N LYS A 180 -11.09 16.04 -23.57
CA LYS A 180 -11.83 17.30 -23.48
C LYS A 180 -11.34 18.19 -22.35
N ALA A 181 -11.03 17.61 -21.19
CA ALA A 181 -10.45 18.33 -20.06
C ALA A 181 -9.08 18.94 -20.41
N LYS A 182 -8.23 18.20 -21.13
CA LYS A 182 -6.92 18.71 -21.59
C LYS A 182 -7.04 19.86 -22.58
N LEU A 183 -8.03 19.82 -23.47
CA LEU A 183 -8.28 20.91 -24.42
C LEU A 183 -8.78 22.15 -23.68
N LEU A 184 -9.67 21.98 -22.70
CA LEU A 184 -10.20 23.07 -21.89
C LEU A 184 -9.09 23.74 -21.05
N SER A 185 -8.20 22.95 -20.44
CA SER A 185 -7.06 23.47 -19.65
C SER A 185 -5.95 24.15 -20.48
N GLN A 186 -6.03 24.12 -21.82
CA GLN A 186 -5.10 24.81 -22.73
C GLN A 186 -5.66 26.12 -23.26
N LEU A 187 -6.93 26.41 -22.98
CA LEU A 187 -7.65 27.61 -23.42
C LEU A 187 -7.77 28.68 -22.32
N ASP A 188 -7.52 28.31 -21.06
CA ASP A 188 -7.35 29.20 -19.88
C ASP A 188 -5.86 29.54 -19.67
#